data_AF-A0AAW1QYD3-F1
#
_entry.id   AF-A0AAW1QYD3-F1
#
_cell.length_a   1.000
_cell.length_b   1.000
_cell.length_c   1.000
_cell.angle_alpha   90.00
_cell.angle_beta   90.00
_cell.angle_gamma   90.00
#
_symmetry.space_group_name_H-M   'P 1'
#
loop_
_entity.id
_entity.type
_entity.pdbx_description
1 polymer ?
#
loop_
_entity_poly.entity_id
_entity_poly.type
_entity_poly.pdbx_seq_one_letter_code
_entity_poly.pdbx_strand_id
1 'polypeptide(L)'
;MVVYVYAETDAESRNNLRFFLQHGVRPDDGAHYVVTVQSEDAVLATALESEVVQDNVRFLSHLNVCYDWGTFGWVVRSKIITSAYKYFIMLNSSVRGPFLPPYMGPVTWHKLFTQRLNSDVLIVGPTVSCEGTPNRLNMSEIRQNPHVQSFVIATNRAGFKTLLQDGNVLKCWSERLDAIYHAELGASAAVLRAGYNLGCLLQR
;
A
#
# COMPACT_ATOMS: atom_id res chain seq x y z
N MET A 1 -9.53 -3.61 -4.41
CA MET A 1 -8.34 -4.49 -4.37
C MET A 1 -7.45 -4.04 -3.24
N VAL A 2 -6.91 -5.00 -2.49
CA VAL A 2 -5.92 -4.78 -1.44
C VAL A 2 -4.66 -5.54 -1.84
N VAL A 3 -3.52 -4.87 -1.89
CA VAL A 3 -2.22 -5.47 -2.16
C VAL A 3 -1.41 -5.41 -0.87
N TYR A 4 -1.14 -6.57 -0.30
CA TYR A 4 -0.26 -6.73 0.84
C TYR A 4 1.14 -7.06 0.33
N VAL A 5 2.11 -6.20 0.57
CA VAL A 5 3.52 -6.45 0.25
C VAL A 5 4.21 -7.04 1.47
N TYR A 6 4.65 -8.28 1.34
CA TYR A 6 5.36 -9.00 2.39
C TYR A 6 6.83 -9.17 2.01
N ALA A 7 7.72 -8.70 2.86
CA ALA A 7 9.14 -9.05 2.82
C ALA A 7 9.53 -9.53 4.22
N GLU A 8 10.39 -10.54 4.30
CA GLU A 8 10.89 -11.05 5.60
C GLU A 8 12.04 -10.16 6.10
N THR A 9 11.71 -8.91 6.45
CA THR A 9 12.68 -7.88 6.83
C THR A 9 12.99 -7.86 8.33
N ASP A 10 12.10 -8.41 9.15
CA ASP A 10 12.20 -8.44 10.61
C ASP A 10 11.42 -9.62 11.20
N ALA A 11 11.65 -9.91 12.48
CA ALA A 11 11.06 -11.06 13.17
C ALA A 11 9.53 -11.03 13.26
N GLU A 12 8.91 -9.85 13.18
CA GLU A 12 7.46 -9.68 13.30
C GLU A 12 6.74 -9.67 11.95
N SER A 13 7.44 -9.45 10.84
CA SER A 13 6.84 -9.39 9.49
C SER A 13 5.96 -10.61 9.18
N ARG A 14 6.41 -11.82 9.55
CA ARG A 14 5.64 -13.07 9.35
C ARG A 14 4.41 -13.14 10.26
N ASN A 15 4.56 -12.72 11.51
CA ASN A 15 3.46 -12.65 12.48
C ASN A 15 2.41 -11.63 12.04
N ASN A 16 2.83 -10.51 11.46
CA ASN A 16 1.96 -9.45 10.93
C ASN A 16 1.15 -9.96 9.73
N LEU A 17 1.79 -10.66 8.79
CA LEU A 17 1.09 -11.27 7.66
C LEU A 17 0.06 -12.30 8.15
N ARG A 18 0.44 -13.21 9.05
CA ARG A 18 -0.49 -14.20 9.63
C ARG A 18 -1.67 -13.54 10.32
N PHE A 19 -1.41 -12.52 11.12
CA PHE A 19 -2.46 -11.75 11.78
C PHE A 19 -3.41 -11.11 10.76
N PHE A 20 -2.88 -10.48 9.71
CA PHE A 20 -3.69 -9.86 8.66
C PHE A 20 -4.54 -10.89 7.90
N LEU A 21 -3.97 -12.04 7.53
CA LEU A 21 -4.70 -13.13 6.89
C LEU A 21 -5.85 -13.66 7.76
N GLN A 22 -5.62 -13.76 9.07
CA GLN A 22 -6.62 -14.25 10.02
C GLN A 22 -7.72 -13.24 10.37
N HIS A 23 -7.39 -11.95 10.46
CA HIS A 23 -8.30 -10.94 11.01
C HIS A 23 -8.70 -9.84 10.03
N GLY A 24 -7.89 -9.59 9.02
CA GLY A 24 -8.12 -8.57 7.99
C GLY A 24 -8.82 -9.09 6.76
N VAL A 25 -8.60 -10.34 6.39
CA VAL A 25 -9.20 -10.95 5.20
C VAL A 25 -10.54 -11.60 5.52
N ARG A 26 -11.56 -11.32 4.71
CA ARG A 26 -12.87 -11.96 4.79
C ARG A 26 -13.38 -12.29 3.38
N PRO A 27 -14.02 -13.46 3.16
CA PRO A 27 -14.46 -13.87 1.82
C PRO A 27 -15.51 -12.93 1.21
N ASP A 28 -16.42 -12.39 2.03
CA ASP A 28 -17.60 -11.65 1.56
C ASP A 28 -17.55 -10.14 1.84
N ASP A 29 -16.36 -9.56 2.00
CA ASP A 29 -16.22 -8.11 2.30
C ASP A 29 -16.13 -7.20 1.06
N GLY A 30 -16.14 -7.81 -0.13
CA GLY A 30 -16.08 -7.12 -1.42
C GLY A 30 -14.66 -6.69 -1.83
N ALA A 31 -13.62 -7.18 -1.14
CA ALA A 31 -12.23 -6.99 -1.53
C ALA A 31 -11.63 -8.26 -2.15
N HIS A 32 -10.81 -8.05 -3.19
CA HIS A 32 -9.82 -9.04 -3.63
C HIS A 32 -8.48 -8.67 -3.03
N TYR A 33 -7.85 -9.66 -2.40
CA TYR A 33 -6.59 -9.56 -1.70
C TYR A 33 -5.49 -10.17 -2.55
N VAL A 34 -4.40 -9.43 -2.75
CA VAL A 34 -3.21 -9.88 -3.46
C VAL A 34 -2.04 -9.79 -2.50
N VAL A 35 -1.56 -10.94 -2.02
CA VAL A 35 -0.38 -11.03 -1.15
C VAL A 35 0.83 -11.22 -2.04
N THR A 36 1.70 -10.22 -2.09
CA THR A 36 2.96 -10.30 -2.85
C THR A 36 4.09 -10.62 -1.90
N VAL A 37 4.63 -11.82 -2.05
CA VAL A 37 5.74 -12.36 -1.25
C VAL A 37 7.04 -11.99 -1.95
N GLN A 38 7.73 -10.99 -1.39
CA GLN A 38 9.07 -10.57 -1.79
C GLN A 38 10.11 -11.47 -1.13
N SER A 39 10.63 -12.42 -1.90
CA SER A 39 11.61 -13.40 -1.43
C SER A 39 12.47 -13.87 -2.60
N GLU A 40 13.71 -14.26 -2.30
CA GLU A 40 14.52 -15.04 -3.24
C GLU A 40 14.05 -16.50 -3.30
N ASP A 41 13.39 -16.97 -2.24
CA ASP A 41 12.81 -18.30 -2.13
C ASP A 41 11.33 -18.30 -2.56
N ALA A 42 11.08 -18.80 -3.77
CA ALA A 42 9.73 -18.96 -4.30
C ALA A 42 8.88 -19.99 -3.53
N VAL A 43 9.49 -20.90 -2.76
CA VAL A 43 8.78 -21.92 -1.96
C VAL A 43 7.97 -21.26 -0.84
N LEU A 44 8.43 -20.13 -0.30
CA LEU A 44 7.74 -19.41 0.76
C LEU A 44 6.34 -18.96 0.34
N ALA A 45 6.17 -18.49 -0.89
CA ALA A 45 4.88 -18.07 -1.42
C ALA A 45 3.90 -19.24 -1.49
N THR A 46 4.35 -20.38 -2.02
CA THR A 46 3.55 -21.61 -2.12
C THR A 46 3.15 -22.14 -0.75
N ALA A 47 4.06 -22.10 0.23
CA ALA A 47 3.78 -22.54 1.59
C ALA A 47 2.69 -21.67 2.25
N LEU A 48 2.80 -20.34 2.12
CA LEU A 48 1.79 -19.40 2.64
C LEU A 48 0.43 -19.56 1.93
N GLU A 49 0.44 -19.82 0.63
CA GLU A 49 -0.78 -20.08 -0.14
C GLU A 49 -1.49 -21.34 0.35
N SER A 50 -0.75 -22.41 0.67
CA SER A 50 -1.34 -23.63 1.23
C SER A 50 -1.95 -23.46 2.63
N GLU A 51 -1.54 -22.42 3.38
CA GLU A 51 -2.09 -22.08 4.70
C GLU A 51 -3.43 -21.31 4.59
N VAL A 52 -3.78 -20.77 3.41
CA VAL A 52 -4.96 -19.90 3.21
C VAL A 52 -5.92 -20.47 2.17
N VAL A 53 -7.09 -20.92 2.63
CA VAL A 53 -8.15 -21.48 1.77
C VAL A 53 -9.26 -20.44 1.57
N GLN A 54 -8.95 -19.36 0.86
CA GLN A 54 -9.94 -18.29 0.57
C GLN A 54 -9.83 -17.85 -0.89
N ASP A 55 -10.93 -17.97 -1.64
CA ASP A 55 -10.98 -17.71 -3.10
C ASP A 55 -10.72 -16.25 -3.47
N ASN A 56 -10.94 -15.31 -2.55
CA ASN A 56 -10.68 -13.89 -2.77
C ASN A 56 -9.24 -13.46 -2.42
N VAL A 57 -8.37 -14.42 -2.11
CA VAL A 57 -6.94 -14.21 -1.85
C VAL A 57 -6.11 -14.82 -2.96
N ARG A 58 -5.12 -14.07 -3.44
CA ARG A 58 -4.14 -14.54 -4.42
C ARG A 58 -2.74 -14.27 -3.92
N PHE A 59 -1.88 -15.28 -3.98
CA PHE A 59 -0.46 -15.13 -3.70
C PHE A 59 0.32 -14.87 -4.99
N LEU A 60 1.31 -13.99 -4.92
CA LEU A 60 2.26 -13.70 -5.99
C LEU A 60 3.67 -13.76 -5.43
N SER A 61 4.56 -14.51 -6.10
CA SER A 61 5.99 -14.45 -5.81
C SER A 61 6.64 -13.30 -6.59
N HIS A 62 7.50 -12.54 -5.92
CA HIS A 62 8.28 -11.44 -6.49
C HIS A 62 9.67 -11.45 -5.85
N LEU A 63 10.70 -11.07 -6.61
CA LEU A 63 12.03 -10.89 -6.03
C LEU A 63 12.00 -9.74 -5.01
N ASN A 64 12.88 -9.79 -4.00
CA ASN A 64 12.99 -8.72 -3.02
C ASN A 64 13.73 -7.49 -3.58
N VAL A 65 13.08 -6.85 -4.56
CA VAL A 65 13.51 -5.65 -5.28
C VAL A 65 12.35 -4.65 -5.34
N CYS A 66 12.63 -3.41 -5.75
CA CYS A 66 11.64 -2.36 -5.99
C CYS A 66 10.93 -1.77 -4.76
N TYR A 67 11.20 -2.25 -3.55
CA TYR A 67 10.49 -1.88 -2.31
C TYR A 67 8.96 -1.98 -2.46
N ASP A 68 8.19 -1.43 -1.52
CA ASP A 68 6.73 -1.57 -1.49
C ASP A 68 6.04 -0.92 -2.69
N TRP A 69 6.35 0.35 -2.96
CA TRP A 69 5.72 1.12 -4.03
C TRP A 69 5.99 0.57 -5.43
N GLY A 70 7.23 0.16 -5.68
CA GLY A 70 7.60 -0.43 -6.96
C GLY A 70 7.00 -1.83 -7.14
N THR A 71 6.91 -2.63 -6.06
CA THR A 71 6.20 -3.92 -6.08
C THR A 71 4.71 -3.73 -6.33
N PHE A 72 4.07 -2.76 -5.69
CA PHE A 72 2.70 -2.38 -5.99
C PHE A 72 2.54 -1.98 -7.46
N GLY A 73 3.47 -1.17 -7.98
CA GLY A 73 3.57 -0.81 -9.40
C GLY A 73 3.65 -2.02 -10.33
N TRP A 74 4.44 -3.02 -9.99
CA TRP A 74 4.55 -4.28 -10.74
C TRP A 74 3.24 -5.09 -10.73
N VAL A 75 2.59 -5.22 -9.56
CA VAL A 75 1.30 -5.92 -9.44
C VAL A 75 0.25 -5.29 -10.34
N VAL A 76 0.06 -3.98 -10.24
CA VAL A 76 -1.03 -3.26 -10.93
C VAL A 76 -0.80 -3.09 -12.44
N ARG A 77 0.46 -3.20 -12.91
CA ARG A 77 0.77 -3.13 -14.35
C ARG A 77 0.73 -4.49 -15.02
N SER A 78 1.11 -5.55 -14.33
CA SER A 78 1.46 -6.83 -14.98
C SER A 78 0.66 -8.03 -14.51
N LYS A 79 0.00 -7.96 -13.35
CA LYS A 79 -0.59 -9.15 -12.71
C LYS A 79 -2.10 -9.10 -12.56
N ILE A 80 -2.69 -7.90 -12.62
CA ILE A 80 -4.11 -7.68 -12.33
C ILE A 80 -4.74 -6.71 -13.34
N ILE A 81 -5.99 -6.98 -13.73
CA ILE A 81 -6.84 -6.07 -14.51
C ILE A 81 -7.40 -4.98 -13.59
N THR A 82 -6.74 -3.82 -13.56
CA THR A 82 -7.08 -2.72 -12.63
C THR A 82 -8.44 -2.07 -12.91
N SER A 83 -8.95 -2.15 -14.14
CA SER A 83 -10.25 -1.56 -14.54
C SER A 83 -11.45 -2.17 -13.81
N ALA A 84 -11.30 -3.36 -13.21
CA ALA A 84 -12.32 -4.01 -12.40
C ALA A 84 -12.52 -3.35 -11.02
N TYR A 85 -11.59 -2.52 -10.53
CA TYR A 85 -11.59 -2.04 -9.15
C TYR A 85 -11.91 -0.56 -9.01
N LYS A 86 -12.73 -0.20 -8.02
CA LYS A 86 -13.03 1.19 -7.66
C LYS A 86 -11.97 1.80 -6.73
N TYR A 87 -11.42 0.97 -5.85
CA TYR A 87 -10.45 1.36 -4.83
C TYR A 87 -9.26 0.41 -4.84
N PHE A 88 -8.10 0.98 -4.56
CA PHE A 88 -6.83 0.31 -4.46
C PHE A 88 -6.24 0.62 -3.09
N ILE A 89 -5.85 -0.41 -2.35
CA ILE A 89 -5.17 -0.27 -1.09
C ILE A 89 -3.84 -0.99 -1.18
N MET A 90 -2.77 -0.34 -0.77
CA MET A 90 -1.45 -0.91 -0.55
C MET A 90 -1.19 -0.93 0.95
N LEU A 91 -0.67 -2.04 1.47
CA LEU A 91 -0.13 -2.13 2.82
C LEU A 91 1.08 -3.07 2.83
N ASN A 92 1.98 -2.90 3.79
CA ASN A 92 3.19 -3.71 3.89
C ASN A 92 3.31 -4.41 5.26
N SER A 93 4.32 -5.27 5.42
CA SER A 93 4.55 -6.05 6.64
C SER A 93 5.04 -5.25 7.85
N SER A 94 5.26 -3.94 7.72
CA SER A 94 5.65 -3.07 8.85
C SER A 94 4.50 -2.79 9.84
N VAL A 95 3.26 -3.11 9.46
CA VAL A 95 2.09 -2.93 10.33
C VAL A 95 1.39 -4.24 10.66
N ARG A 96 0.90 -4.33 11.89
CA ARG A 96 -0.05 -5.35 12.33
C ARG A 96 -1.46 -4.77 12.33
N GLY A 97 -2.42 -5.53 11.83
CA GLY A 97 -3.82 -5.15 11.86
C GLY A 97 -4.65 -5.90 10.83
N PRO A 98 -5.91 -5.50 10.65
CA PRO A 98 -6.59 -4.38 11.33
C PRO A 98 -6.94 -4.70 12.78
N PHE A 99 -6.75 -3.74 13.68
CA PHE A 99 -7.32 -3.75 15.04
C PHE A 99 -8.57 -2.88 15.06
N LEU A 100 -9.73 -3.51 15.18
CA LEU A 100 -11.01 -2.80 15.26
C LEU A 100 -11.54 -2.86 16.69
N PRO A 101 -11.78 -1.71 17.34
CA PRO A 101 -12.46 -1.66 18.61
C PRO A 101 -13.78 -2.46 18.63
N PRO A 102 -14.04 -3.28 19.67
CA PRO A 102 -15.24 -4.13 19.72
C PRO A 102 -16.56 -3.35 19.62
N TYR A 103 -16.58 -2.09 20.07
CA TYR A 103 -17.76 -1.23 20.05
C TYR A 103 -18.16 -0.74 18.65
N MET A 104 -17.29 -0.87 17.63
CA MET A 104 -17.62 -0.44 16.26
C MET A 104 -18.59 -1.39 15.55
N GLY A 105 -18.85 -2.57 16.10
CA GLY A 105 -19.68 -3.58 15.44
C GLY A 105 -19.01 -4.13 14.16
N PRO A 106 -19.78 -4.75 13.24
CA PRO A 106 -19.25 -5.40 12.05
C PRO A 106 -18.83 -4.37 10.99
N VAL A 107 -17.68 -3.72 11.21
CA VAL A 107 -17.07 -2.82 10.22
C VAL A 107 -16.07 -3.57 9.36
N THR A 108 -16.17 -3.36 8.05
CA THR A 108 -15.14 -3.77 7.11
C THR A 108 -13.98 -2.76 7.16
N TRP A 109 -12.80 -3.18 7.61
CA TRP A 109 -11.68 -2.28 7.90
C TRP A 109 -11.32 -1.36 6.71
N HIS A 110 -11.31 -1.88 5.49
CA HIS A 110 -10.91 -1.12 4.31
C HIS A 110 -11.92 -0.01 3.97
N LYS A 111 -13.19 -0.13 4.41
CA LYS A 111 -14.19 0.93 4.25
C LYS A 111 -13.86 2.18 5.06
N LEU A 112 -13.18 2.04 6.20
CA LEU A 112 -12.73 3.18 7.00
C LEU A 112 -11.80 4.11 6.21
N PHE A 113 -11.00 3.55 5.31
CA PHE A 113 -10.16 4.30 4.39
C PHE A 113 -10.96 4.80 3.18
N THR A 114 -11.69 3.91 2.51
CA THR A 114 -12.31 4.25 1.22
C THR A 114 -13.50 5.22 1.34
N GLN A 115 -14.14 5.31 2.49
CA GLN A 115 -15.20 6.30 2.77
C GLN A 115 -14.66 7.72 2.90
N ARG A 116 -13.37 7.91 3.21
CA ARG A 116 -12.73 9.23 3.23
C ARG A 116 -12.30 9.71 1.85
N LEU A 117 -12.27 8.82 0.85
CA LEU A 117 -11.96 9.18 -0.54
C LEU A 117 -13.20 9.77 -1.21
N ASN A 118 -13.04 10.91 -1.87
CA ASN A 118 -14.13 11.60 -2.57
C ASN A 118 -13.58 12.35 -3.80
N SER A 119 -14.31 13.34 -4.31
CA SER A 119 -13.88 14.15 -5.47
C SER A 119 -12.73 15.11 -5.17
N ASP A 120 -12.47 15.37 -3.88
CA ASP A 120 -11.43 16.27 -3.39
C ASP A 120 -10.26 15.49 -2.78
N VAL A 121 -10.53 14.41 -2.04
CA VAL A 121 -9.50 13.58 -1.38
C VAL A 121 -9.21 12.31 -2.17
N LEU A 122 -7.99 12.20 -2.71
CA LEU A 122 -7.60 11.09 -3.60
C LEU A 122 -6.70 10.03 -2.97
N ILE A 123 -6.02 10.34 -1.87
CA ILE A 123 -5.20 9.39 -1.12
C ILE A 123 -5.51 9.52 0.37
N VAL A 124 -5.67 8.38 1.03
CA VAL A 124 -5.93 8.28 2.48
C VAL A 124 -5.04 7.21 3.10
N GLY A 125 -4.45 7.48 4.26
CA GLY A 125 -3.78 6.46 5.07
C GLY A 125 -4.05 6.64 6.55
N PRO A 126 -3.31 5.94 7.43
CA PRO A 126 -3.51 6.06 8.88
C PRO A 126 -3.08 7.44 9.38
N THR A 127 -1.97 7.95 8.85
CA THR A 127 -1.29 9.16 9.30
C THR A 127 -0.84 10.02 8.11
N VAL A 128 -0.61 11.31 8.37
CA VAL A 128 0.09 12.23 7.45
C VAL A 128 1.31 12.77 8.20
N SER A 129 2.48 12.69 7.58
CA SER A 129 3.73 13.24 8.09
C SER A 129 4.17 14.46 7.26
N CYS A 130 4.92 15.35 7.88
CA CYS A 130 5.59 16.49 7.23
C CYS A 130 7.12 16.35 7.25
N GLU A 131 7.62 15.15 7.58
CA GLU A 131 9.04 14.82 7.54
C GLU A 131 9.59 14.97 6.11
N GLY A 132 10.81 15.49 6.01
CA GLY A 132 11.50 15.67 4.74
C GLY A 132 12.46 14.52 4.46
N THR A 133 12.72 14.26 3.18
CA THR A 133 13.75 13.30 2.74
C THR A 133 14.71 13.97 1.77
N PRO A 134 16.04 13.80 1.93
CA PRO A 134 17.02 14.34 0.99
C PRO A 134 16.97 13.61 -0.36
N ASN A 135 17.23 14.34 -1.44
CA ASN A 135 17.51 13.76 -2.74
C ASN A 135 18.86 13.03 -2.66
N ARG A 136 18.89 11.75 -3.06
CA ARG A 136 20.12 10.93 -3.01
C ARG A 136 21.26 11.50 -3.86
N LEU A 137 20.94 12.16 -4.98
CA LEU A 137 21.94 12.76 -5.88
C LEU A 137 22.36 14.16 -5.43
N ASN A 138 21.58 14.81 -4.57
CA ASN A 138 21.88 16.12 -4.01
C ASN A 138 21.33 16.23 -2.58
N MET A 139 22.15 15.88 -1.58
CA MET A 139 21.73 15.82 -0.18
C MET A 139 21.30 17.17 0.41
N SER A 140 21.60 18.29 -0.25
CA SER A 140 21.12 19.63 0.15
C SER A 140 19.67 19.90 -0.29
N GLU A 141 19.18 19.16 -1.28
CA GLU A 141 17.82 19.27 -1.77
C GLU A 141 16.91 18.34 -0.96
N ILE A 142 16.08 18.93 -0.09
CA ILE A 142 15.11 18.19 0.71
C ILE A 142 13.73 18.28 0.07
N ARG A 143 13.11 17.14 -0.22
CA ARG A 143 11.66 17.12 -0.48
C ARG A 143 10.96 17.15 0.85
N GLN A 144 10.22 18.22 1.10
CA GLN A 144 9.40 18.37 2.29
C GLN A 144 8.00 18.82 1.89
N ASN A 145 7.08 17.85 1.82
CA ASN A 145 5.67 18.07 1.63
C ASN A 145 4.88 17.19 2.61
N PRO A 146 3.64 17.58 2.98
CA PRO A 146 2.74 16.67 3.65
C PRO A 146 2.60 15.39 2.82
N HIS A 147 2.72 14.24 3.46
CA HIS A 147 2.58 12.95 2.79
C HIS A 147 1.89 11.92 3.67
N VAL A 148 1.07 11.10 3.03
CA VAL A 148 0.51 9.89 3.65
C VAL A 148 1.62 8.84 3.73
N GLN A 149 1.84 8.28 4.92
CA GLN A 149 2.92 7.32 5.14
C GLN A 149 2.63 5.98 4.44
N SER A 150 3.67 5.36 3.89
CA SER A 150 3.58 4.25 2.92
C SER A 150 3.10 2.90 3.47
N PHE A 151 3.05 2.73 4.80
CA PHE A 151 2.70 1.46 5.41
C PHE A 151 1.23 1.03 5.19
N VAL A 152 0.31 1.98 5.01
CA VAL A 152 -1.04 1.72 4.47
C VAL A 152 -1.50 2.94 3.66
N ILE A 153 -1.84 2.73 2.40
CA ILE A 153 -2.37 3.77 1.50
C ILE A 153 -3.59 3.24 0.78
N ALA A 154 -4.67 4.02 0.79
CA ALA A 154 -5.87 3.81 0.01
C ALA A 154 -6.06 4.92 -1.02
N THR A 155 -6.47 4.55 -2.23
CA THR A 155 -6.78 5.49 -3.30
C THR A 155 -7.97 5.01 -4.15
N ASN A 156 -8.63 5.94 -4.84
CA ASN A 156 -9.70 5.65 -5.79
C ASN A 156 -9.15 5.61 -7.23
N ARG A 157 -9.99 5.38 -8.24
CA ARG A 157 -9.55 5.36 -9.64
C ARG A 157 -8.87 6.66 -10.09
N ALA A 158 -9.34 7.81 -9.62
CA ALA A 158 -8.77 9.11 -9.99
C ALA A 158 -7.37 9.29 -9.39
N GLY A 159 -7.22 9.03 -8.09
CA GLY A 159 -5.92 9.07 -7.42
C GLY A 159 -4.94 8.04 -7.99
N PHE A 160 -5.40 6.81 -8.22
CA PHE A 160 -4.58 5.78 -8.87
C PHE A 160 -4.08 6.21 -10.25
N LYS A 161 -4.93 6.85 -11.06
CA LYS A 161 -4.53 7.43 -12.36
C LYS A 161 -3.48 8.52 -12.18
N THR A 162 -3.65 9.42 -11.21
CA THR A 162 -2.65 10.46 -10.89
C THR A 162 -1.29 9.85 -10.54
N LEU A 163 -1.27 8.78 -9.73
CA LEU A 163 -0.03 8.09 -9.36
C LEU A 163 0.65 7.42 -10.57
N LEU A 164 -0.12 6.85 -11.49
CA LEU A 164 0.42 6.27 -12.72
C LEU A 164 1.00 7.33 -13.65
N GLN A 165 0.35 8.49 -13.75
CA GLN A 165 0.73 9.60 -14.63
C GLN A 165 2.00 10.33 -14.17
N ASP A 166 2.30 10.34 -12.87
CA ASP A 166 3.55 10.91 -12.36
C ASP A 166 4.79 10.21 -12.91
N GLY A 167 4.68 8.91 -13.24
CA GLY A 167 5.75 8.12 -13.87
C GLY A 167 6.85 7.66 -12.90
N ASN A 168 7.06 8.35 -11.78
CA ASN A 168 8.08 7.99 -10.78
C ASN A 168 7.50 7.27 -9.57
N VAL A 169 6.26 7.57 -9.18
CA VAL A 169 5.65 7.01 -7.96
C VAL A 169 5.63 5.49 -7.96
N LEU A 170 5.20 4.88 -9.06
CA LEU A 170 5.06 3.42 -9.17
C LEU A 170 6.24 2.75 -9.91
N LYS A 171 7.39 3.42 -9.92
CA LYS A 171 8.61 2.91 -10.56
C LYS A 171 9.34 1.97 -9.60
N CYS A 172 9.97 0.94 -10.16
CA CYS A 172 10.92 0.11 -9.42
C CYS A 172 12.20 0.90 -9.15
N TRP A 173 12.39 1.33 -7.91
CA TRP A 173 13.61 1.99 -7.44
C TRP A 173 14.54 0.97 -6.78
N SER A 174 15.85 1.06 -7.06
CA SER A 174 16.87 0.22 -6.40
C SER A 174 17.31 0.80 -5.06
N GLU A 175 17.29 2.12 -4.93
CA GLU A 175 17.77 2.83 -3.74
C GLU A 175 16.62 3.21 -2.81
N ARG A 176 16.78 2.95 -1.51
CA ARG A 176 15.75 3.26 -0.50
C ARG A 176 15.40 4.74 -0.47
N LEU A 177 16.40 5.62 -0.54
CA LEU A 177 16.17 7.06 -0.57
C LEU A 177 15.37 7.50 -1.81
N ASP A 178 15.63 6.90 -2.97
CA ASP A 178 14.88 7.22 -4.19
C ASP A 178 13.43 6.71 -4.08
N ALA A 179 13.21 5.53 -3.48
CA ALA A 179 11.86 5.03 -3.21
C ALA A 179 11.09 5.95 -2.25
N ILE A 180 11.72 6.44 -1.18
CA ILE A 180 11.07 7.37 -0.24
C ILE A 180 10.80 8.73 -0.93
N TYR A 181 11.82 9.30 -1.56
CA TYR A 181 11.76 10.64 -2.15
C TYR A 181 10.79 10.70 -3.35
N HIS A 182 10.86 9.74 -4.27
CA HIS A 182 10.07 9.75 -5.50
C HIS A 182 8.75 8.98 -5.40
N ALA A 183 8.64 7.98 -4.53
CA ALA A 183 7.41 7.21 -4.38
C ALA A 183 6.60 7.64 -3.17
N GLU A 184 7.11 7.54 -1.94
CA GLU A 184 6.30 7.85 -0.75
C GLU A 184 5.91 9.34 -0.68
N LEU A 185 6.89 10.24 -0.61
CA LEU A 185 6.63 11.68 -0.59
C LEU A 185 6.10 12.14 -1.96
N GLY A 186 6.60 11.52 -3.03
CA GLY A 186 6.22 11.82 -4.42
C GLY A 186 4.74 11.53 -4.72
N ALA A 187 4.16 10.47 -4.16
CA ALA A 187 2.75 10.11 -4.35
C ALA A 187 1.82 11.21 -3.86
N SER A 188 2.08 11.68 -2.65
CA SER A 188 1.31 12.77 -2.04
C SER A 188 1.55 14.08 -2.78
N ALA A 189 2.80 14.36 -3.18
CA ALA A 189 3.12 15.54 -3.99
C ALA A 189 2.42 15.53 -5.36
N ALA A 190 2.30 14.37 -6.02
CA ALA A 190 1.61 14.24 -7.29
C ALA A 190 0.11 14.56 -7.16
N VAL A 191 -0.53 14.07 -6.10
CA VAL A 191 -1.94 14.39 -5.78
C VAL A 191 -2.13 15.88 -5.50
N LEU A 192 -1.28 16.47 -4.67
CA LEU A 192 -1.34 17.89 -4.33
C LEU A 192 -1.10 18.79 -5.56
N ARG A 193 -0.12 18.46 -6.41
CA ARG A 193 0.13 19.18 -7.68
C ARG A 193 -1.04 19.10 -8.66
N ALA A 194 -1.81 18.03 -8.61
CA ALA A 194 -3.01 17.85 -9.42
C ALA A 194 -4.23 18.63 -8.87
N GLY A 195 -4.08 19.37 -7.76
CA GLY A 195 -5.13 20.21 -7.17
C GLY A 195 -6.06 19.47 -6.21
N TYR A 196 -5.66 18.29 -5.72
CA TYR A 196 -6.46 17.46 -4.82
C TYR A 196 -5.83 17.35 -3.44
N ASN A 197 -6.59 16.83 -2.47
CA ASN A 197 -6.22 16.73 -1.07
C ASN A 197 -5.84 15.31 -0.62
N LEU A 198 -5.16 15.28 0.53
CA LEU A 198 -4.80 14.08 1.28
C LEU A 198 -5.75 13.92 2.47
N GLY A 199 -5.99 12.68 2.90
CA GLY A 199 -6.73 12.39 4.13
C GLY A 199 -5.99 11.41 5.03
N CYS A 200 -6.37 11.36 6.30
CA CYS A 200 -5.92 10.30 7.21
C CYS A 200 -7.00 9.85 8.20
N LEU A 201 -6.72 8.76 8.91
CA LEU A 201 -7.60 8.25 9.96
C LEU A 201 -7.41 9.00 11.29
N LEU A 202 -6.20 9.48 11.58
CA LEU A 202 -5.97 10.35 12.74
C LEU A 202 -6.89 11.56 12.70
N GLN A 203 -7.62 11.76 13.80
CA GLN A 203 -8.46 12.94 13.97
C GLN A 203 -7.58 14.18 14.12
N ARG A 204 -8.11 15.32 13.65
CA ARG A 204 -7.55 16.64 13.91
C ARG A 204 -7.78 17.03 15.36
#